data_AF-A0A259HTJ9-F1
#
_entry.id   AF-A0A259HTJ9-F1
#
_cell.length_a   1.000
_cell.length_b   1.000
_cell.length_c   1.000
_cell.angle_alpha   90.00
_cell.angle_beta   90.00
_cell.angle_gamma   90.00
#
_symmetry.space_group_name_H-M   'P 1'
#
loop_
_entity.id
_entity.type
_entity.pdbx_description
1 polymer ?
#
loop_
_entity_poly.entity_id
_entity_poly.type
_entity_poly.pdbx_seq_one_letter_code
_entity_poly.pdbx_strand_id
1 'polypeptide(L)'
;MVKQPIKENSLVLIPLRRDYFLKKFIMKQLTYSLLALILLASCSSSIKRVYVLSKGPATVDEAAKTISAKDGTGHEEKVVNYTDATTTIQLDAPAGKTSVTLTDKGLYVLNVKNDTIIGALQNYTAPKLQQNLLTQEDLKLKIDSLQQLVAGKIVSKEKNFFILPNQVVKITDNLEAIIVTPYHQMRSAEKVDGQAPEVYRFYSIREIRETIGKLEELTKPTTASEPAKK
;
A
#
# COMPACT_ATOMS: atom_id res chain seq x y z
N MET A 1 -105.98 -8.53 4.80
CA MET A 1 -105.72 -9.06 6.15
C MET A 1 -104.72 -10.22 6.00
N VAL A 2 -103.66 -10.15 6.80
CA VAL A 2 -102.49 -11.02 6.95
C VAL A 2 -102.80 -12.53 6.99
N LYS A 3 -102.03 -13.40 6.31
CA LYS A 3 -101.16 -14.47 6.91
C LYS A 3 -100.43 -15.37 5.89
N GLN A 4 -99.09 -15.32 6.00
CA GLN A 4 -97.97 -16.24 5.68
C GLN A 4 -98.13 -17.49 4.78
N PRO A 5 -97.06 -17.86 4.05
CA PRO A 5 -96.32 -19.07 4.44
C PRO A 5 -94.77 -19.07 4.27
N ILE A 6 -94.10 -19.75 5.23
CA ILE A 6 -93.07 -20.81 5.10
C ILE A 6 -91.59 -20.50 4.74
N LYS A 7 -90.71 -20.94 5.68
CA LYS A 7 -89.29 -21.42 5.61
C LYS A 7 -88.23 -20.43 5.06
N GLU A 8 -86.99 -20.40 5.51
CA GLU A 8 -86.08 -21.52 5.77
C GLU A 8 -84.86 -21.07 6.60
N ASN A 9 -84.22 -22.02 7.25
CA ASN A 9 -83.05 -21.85 8.12
C ASN A 9 -81.78 -21.73 7.26
N SER A 10 -80.94 -20.70 7.45
CA SER A 10 -79.57 -20.72 6.91
C SER A 10 -78.57 -20.05 7.86
N LEU A 11 -77.81 -20.93 8.52
CA LEU A 11 -76.45 -20.80 9.06
C LEU A 11 -75.76 -19.45 8.86
N VAL A 12 -75.50 -18.78 9.99
CA VAL A 12 -74.46 -17.77 10.12
C VAL A 12 -73.10 -18.47 10.08
N LEU A 13 -72.38 -18.34 8.96
CA LEU A 13 -70.96 -18.67 8.86
C LEU A 13 -70.20 -17.34 8.70
N ILE A 14 -69.52 -16.94 9.77
CA ILE A 14 -68.56 -15.84 9.77
C ILE A 14 -67.21 -16.43 9.32
N PRO A 15 -66.64 -16.06 8.15
CA PRO A 15 -65.24 -16.31 7.88
C PRO A 15 -64.43 -15.07 8.27
N LEU A 16 -64.06 -14.95 9.54
CA LEU A 16 -63.04 -14.00 9.96
C LEU A 16 -61.93 -14.79 10.64
N ARG A 17 -60.71 -14.65 10.09
CA ARG A 17 -59.40 -15.15 10.58
C ARG A 17 -58.78 -16.33 9.81
N ARG A 18 -58.50 -16.19 8.51
CA ARG A 18 -57.41 -16.99 7.92
C ARG A 18 -56.48 -16.22 7.00
N ASP A 19 -56.98 -15.18 6.33
CA ASP A 19 -56.18 -14.49 5.30
C ASP A 19 -55.19 -13.45 5.84
N TYR A 20 -55.42 -12.93 7.06
CA TYR A 20 -54.52 -11.95 7.67
C TYR A 20 -53.23 -12.57 8.23
N PHE A 21 -53.26 -13.84 8.64
CA PHE A 21 -52.10 -14.48 9.28
C PHE A 21 -51.06 -14.92 8.26
N LEU A 22 -51.49 -15.44 7.10
CA LEU A 22 -50.58 -15.85 6.01
C LEU A 22 -49.87 -14.65 5.37
N LYS A 23 -50.58 -13.53 5.11
CA LYS A 23 -49.95 -12.32 4.56
C LYS A 23 -48.91 -11.72 5.49
N LYS A 24 -49.15 -11.74 6.81
CA LYS A 24 -48.21 -11.21 7.80
C LYS A 24 -46.95 -12.08 7.94
N PHE A 25 -47.06 -13.39 7.74
CA PHE A 25 -45.92 -14.31 7.78
C PHE A 25 -45.04 -14.19 6.52
N ILE A 26 -45.65 -14.09 5.33
CA ILE A 26 -44.95 -13.90 4.05
C ILE A 26 -44.26 -12.53 3.97
N MET A 27 -44.92 -11.46 4.44
CA MET A 27 -44.35 -10.10 4.42
C MET A 27 -43.16 -9.94 5.38
N LYS A 28 -43.13 -10.67 6.49
CA LYS A 28 -42.02 -10.64 7.45
C LYS A 28 -40.79 -11.41 6.93
N GLN A 29 -40.99 -12.53 6.22
CA GLN A 29 -39.87 -13.26 5.61
C GLN A 29 -39.25 -12.53 4.40
N LEU A 30 -40.06 -11.82 3.62
CA LEU A 30 -39.56 -10.94 2.54
C LEU A 30 -38.72 -9.77 3.08
N THR A 31 -39.06 -9.20 4.25
CA THR A 31 -38.26 -8.15 4.88
C THR A 31 -36.91 -8.64 5.42
N TYR A 32 -36.82 -9.89 5.91
CA TYR A 32 -35.53 -10.44 6.36
C TYR A 32 -34.60 -10.81 5.20
N SER A 33 -35.15 -11.23 4.05
CA SER A 33 -34.35 -11.54 2.86
C SER A 33 -33.76 -10.29 2.19
N LEU A 34 -34.43 -9.14 2.27
CA LEU A 34 -33.94 -7.87 1.71
C LEU A 34 -32.84 -7.23 2.58
N LEU A 35 -32.89 -7.43 3.90
CA LEU A 35 -31.85 -6.96 4.84
C LEU A 35 -30.55 -7.78 4.74
N ALA A 36 -30.66 -9.08 4.40
CA ALA A 36 -29.50 -9.95 4.17
C ALA A 36 -28.72 -9.59 2.89
N LEU A 37 -29.38 -9.03 1.86
CA LEU A 37 -28.73 -8.61 0.62
C LEU A 37 -27.86 -7.34 0.80
N ILE A 38 -28.20 -6.48 1.76
CA ILE A 38 -27.45 -5.23 2.02
C ILE A 38 -26.13 -5.51 2.77
N LEU A 39 -26.06 -6.63 3.52
CA LEU A 39 -24.87 -7.03 4.28
C LEU A 39 -23.78 -7.71 3.41
N LEU A 40 -24.11 -8.13 2.19
CA LEU A 40 -23.15 -8.71 1.23
C LEU A 40 -22.56 -7.67 0.27
N ALA A 41 -22.99 -6.41 0.36
CA ALA A 41 -22.37 -5.28 -0.32
C ALA A 41 -21.18 -4.69 0.47
N SER A 42 -20.49 -5.50 1.27
CA SER A 42 -19.08 -5.21 1.61
C SER A 42 -18.28 -5.44 0.32
N CYS A 43 -18.33 -4.42 -0.55
CA CYS A 43 -17.48 -4.32 -1.71
C CYS A 43 -16.04 -4.41 -1.19
N SER A 44 -15.39 -5.54 -1.42
CA SER A 44 -13.95 -5.67 -1.27
C SER A 44 -13.33 -4.67 -2.24
N SER A 45 -13.10 -3.44 -1.79
CA SER A 45 -12.60 -2.37 -2.62
C SER A 45 -11.28 -2.82 -3.21
N SER A 46 -11.24 -3.03 -4.53
CA SER A 46 -10.06 -3.47 -5.30
C SER A 46 -9.08 -2.31 -5.46
N ILE A 47 -8.66 -1.76 -4.33
CA ILE A 47 -7.81 -0.57 -4.26
C ILE A 47 -6.41 -0.92 -4.73
N LYS A 48 -5.89 -0.06 -5.60
CA LYS A 48 -4.51 -0.01 -6.06
C LYS A 48 -3.89 1.26 -5.49
N ARG A 49 -3.18 1.14 -4.37
CA ARG A 49 -2.51 2.27 -3.73
C ARG A 49 -1.12 2.43 -4.34
N VAL A 50 -0.87 3.56 -4.99
CA VAL A 50 0.38 3.83 -5.72
C VAL A 50 1.15 4.93 -5.02
N TYR A 51 2.37 4.61 -4.60
CA TYR A 51 3.37 5.57 -4.14
C TYR A 51 4.18 6.06 -5.34
N VAL A 52 3.92 7.28 -5.78
CA VAL A 52 4.61 7.93 -6.90
C VAL A 52 5.84 8.65 -6.35
N LEU A 53 7.02 8.20 -6.73
CA LEU A 53 8.29 8.77 -6.30
C LEU A 53 8.87 9.65 -7.40
N SER A 54 9.12 10.93 -7.11
CA SER A 54 9.70 11.88 -8.06
C SER A 54 10.93 12.60 -7.50
N LYS A 55 11.66 13.29 -8.37
CA LYS A 55 12.76 14.18 -8.02
C LYS A 55 12.39 15.58 -8.48
N GLY A 56 11.88 16.40 -7.55
CA GLY A 56 11.11 17.60 -7.86
C GLY A 56 9.61 17.35 -7.98
N PRO A 57 8.84 18.41 -8.30
CA PRO A 57 7.39 18.36 -8.31
C PRO A 57 6.85 17.44 -9.40
N ALA A 58 5.88 16.60 -9.04
CA ALA A 58 5.13 15.77 -9.98
C ALA A 58 3.66 16.18 -10.00
N THR A 59 3.07 16.31 -11.19
CA THR A 59 1.62 16.48 -11.37
C THR A 59 0.99 15.11 -11.56
N VAL A 60 0.00 14.78 -10.74
CA VAL A 60 -0.80 13.56 -10.89
C VAL A 60 -2.23 13.97 -11.21
N ASP A 61 -2.73 13.53 -12.35
CA ASP A 61 -4.14 13.61 -12.72
C ASP A 61 -4.75 12.21 -12.59
N GLU A 62 -5.49 12.00 -11.50
CA GLU A 62 -6.11 10.71 -11.18
C GLU A 62 -7.21 10.34 -12.19
N ALA A 63 -7.94 11.33 -12.70
CA ALA A 63 -9.05 11.12 -13.62
C ALA A 63 -8.55 10.82 -15.03
N ALA A 64 -7.59 11.59 -15.52
CA ALA A 64 -6.94 11.34 -16.81
C ALA A 64 -5.92 10.19 -16.76
N LYS A 65 -5.58 9.69 -15.56
CA LYS A 65 -4.56 8.66 -15.33
C LYS A 65 -3.22 9.05 -15.94
N THR A 66 -2.82 10.31 -15.72
CA THR A 66 -1.55 10.83 -16.21
C THR A 66 -0.68 11.30 -15.06
N ILE A 67 0.62 11.06 -15.18
CA ILE A 67 1.63 11.53 -14.24
C ILE A 67 2.71 12.23 -15.04
N SER A 68 2.92 13.52 -14.76
CA SER A 68 3.99 14.31 -15.35
C SER A 68 4.99 14.71 -14.27
N ALA A 69 6.27 14.47 -14.53
CA ALA A 69 7.35 14.86 -13.65
C ALA A 69 8.50 15.45 -14.47
N LYS A 70 9.16 16.47 -13.92
CA LYS A 70 10.41 17.02 -14.45
C LYS A 70 11.51 16.79 -13.43
N ASP A 71 12.76 16.71 -13.89
CA ASP A 71 13.88 16.66 -12.96
C ASP A 71 13.98 18.03 -12.26
N GLY A 72 14.13 18.00 -10.94
CA GLY A 72 14.10 19.19 -10.11
C GLY A 72 14.87 19.00 -8.82
N THR A 73 14.72 19.97 -7.91
CA THR A 73 15.31 19.92 -6.58
C THR A 73 14.39 19.17 -5.61
N GLY A 74 15.01 18.44 -4.68
CA GLY A 74 14.28 17.68 -3.66
C GLY A 74 13.68 16.36 -4.15
N HIS A 75 12.98 15.70 -3.25
CA HIS A 75 12.32 14.43 -3.47
C HIS A 75 10.89 14.54 -2.97
N GLU A 76 9.94 14.18 -3.83
CA GLU A 76 8.52 14.18 -3.48
C GLU A 76 7.96 12.77 -3.56
N GLU A 77 6.95 12.55 -2.75
CA GLU A 77 6.12 11.37 -2.72
C GLU A 77 4.66 11.82 -2.85
N LYS A 78 3.91 11.18 -3.74
CA LYS A 78 2.46 11.31 -3.83
C LYS A 78 1.82 9.95 -3.74
N VAL A 79 0.78 9.84 -2.91
CA VAL A 79 0.02 8.60 -2.75
C VAL A 79 -1.32 8.77 -3.45
N VAL A 80 -1.64 7.84 -4.35
CA VAL A 80 -2.85 7.87 -5.18
C VAL A 80 -3.54 6.51 -5.07
N ASN A 81 -4.87 6.50 -5.07
CA ASN A 81 -5.64 5.25 -5.00
C ASN A 81 -6.50 5.11 -6.26
N TYR A 82 -6.30 4.02 -7.00
CA TYR A 82 -7.16 3.65 -8.13
C TYR A 82 -8.08 2.49 -7.76
N THR A 83 -9.31 2.51 -8.26
CA THR A 83 -10.33 1.48 -7.97
C THR A 83 -10.76 0.69 -9.20
N ASP A 84 -10.35 1.10 -10.40
CA ASP A 84 -10.67 0.41 -11.65
C ASP A 84 -10.15 -1.04 -11.64
N ALA A 85 -10.81 -1.93 -12.38
CA ALA A 85 -10.34 -3.30 -12.56
C ALA A 85 -8.92 -3.34 -13.17
N THR A 86 -8.65 -2.51 -14.18
CA THR A 86 -7.33 -2.32 -14.77
C THR A 86 -7.07 -0.82 -14.93
N THR A 87 -5.90 -0.36 -14.48
CA THR A 87 -5.50 1.04 -14.52
C THR A 87 -4.23 1.17 -15.35
N THR A 88 -4.33 1.74 -16.54
CA THR A 88 -3.17 2.17 -17.33
C THR A 88 -2.89 3.63 -17.05
N ILE A 89 -1.66 3.93 -16.61
CA ILE A 89 -1.19 5.26 -16.25
C ILE A 89 -0.20 5.71 -17.31
N GLN A 90 -0.43 6.88 -17.89
CA GLN A 90 0.50 7.51 -18.83
C GLN A 90 1.53 8.35 -18.06
N LEU A 91 2.80 8.17 -18.40
CA LEU A 91 3.93 8.82 -17.75
C LEU A 91 4.58 9.80 -18.75
N ASP A 92 4.78 11.03 -18.30
CA ASP A 92 5.65 12.02 -18.94
C ASP A 92 6.71 12.44 -17.93
N ALA A 93 7.78 11.65 -17.85
CA ALA A 93 8.80 11.74 -16.82
C ALA A 93 10.19 11.99 -17.44
N PRO A 94 11.22 12.32 -16.64
CA PRO A 94 12.55 12.64 -17.16
C PRO A 94 13.21 11.51 -17.95
N ALA A 95 12.87 10.26 -17.66
CA ALA A 95 13.34 9.09 -18.40
C ALA A 95 12.58 8.83 -19.71
N GLY A 96 11.64 9.70 -20.08
CA GLY A 96 10.85 9.64 -21.30
C GLY A 96 9.37 9.38 -21.05
N LYS A 97 8.61 9.33 -22.15
CA LYS A 97 7.17 9.04 -22.14
C LYS A 97 6.93 7.55 -22.25
N THR A 98 6.06 7.00 -21.40
CA THR A 98 5.65 5.60 -21.47
C THR A 98 4.32 5.38 -20.76
N SER A 99 3.84 4.15 -20.70
CA SER A 99 2.69 3.76 -19.90
C SER A 99 3.01 2.59 -18.99
N VAL A 100 2.36 2.54 -17.84
CA VAL A 100 2.40 1.40 -16.93
C VAL A 100 0.99 0.92 -16.65
N THR A 101 0.80 -0.40 -16.51
CA THR A 101 -0.53 -0.98 -16.27
C THR A 101 -0.56 -1.72 -14.95
N LEU A 102 -1.59 -1.45 -14.16
CA LEU A 102 -1.88 -2.07 -12.88
C LEU A 102 -3.13 -2.95 -13.03
N THR A 103 -2.98 -4.25 -12.81
CA THR A 103 -4.08 -5.22 -12.93
C THR A 103 -4.64 -5.61 -11.56
N ASP A 104 -3.76 -5.98 -10.64
CA ASP A 104 -4.17 -6.53 -9.36
C ASP A 104 -4.43 -5.43 -8.33
N LYS A 105 -5.23 -5.74 -7.31
CA LYS A 105 -5.29 -4.92 -6.10
C LYS A 105 -3.96 -4.99 -5.34
N GLY A 106 -3.69 -3.99 -4.53
CA GLY A 106 -2.53 -3.99 -3.62
C GLY A 106 -1.78 -2.66 -3.60
N LEU A 107 -0.62 -2.70 -2.96
CA LEU A 107 0.28 -1.57 -2.81
C LEU A 107 1.36 -1.62 -3.89
N TYR A 108 1.53 -0.52 -4.60
CA TYR A 108 2.50 -0.32 -5.66
C TYR A 108 3.46 0.83 -5.36
N VAL A 109 4.69 0.71 -5.85
CA VAL A 109 5.65 1.82 -5.91
C VAL A 109 5.98 2.11 -7.36
N LEU A 110 5.74 3.35 -7.79
CA LEU A 110 6.03 3.87 -9.13
C LEU A 110 7.22 4.82 -9.06
N ASN A 111 8.24 4.52 -9.84
CA ASN A 111 9.42 5.37 -9.96
C ASN A 111 9.31 6.27 -11.20
N VAL A 112 9.09 7.58 -11.01
CA VAL A 112 9.17 8.59 -12.09
C VAL A 112 10.44 9.43 -12.01
N LYS A 113 11.44 8.98 -11.24
CA LYS A 113 12.78 9.58 -11.17
C LYS A 113 13.65 9.07 -12.32
N ASN A 114 14.84 9.67 -12.48
CA ASN A 114 15.87 9.21 -13.43
C ASN A 114 16.87 8.24 -12.83
N ASP A 115 16.74 7.89 -11.55
CA ASP A 115 17.58 6.93 -10.85
C ASP A 115 16.80 5.72 -10.35
N THR A 116 17.50 4.60 -10.15
CA THR A 116 16.88 3.35 -9.71
C THR A 116 16.54 3.40 -8.22
N ILE A 117 15.36 2.91 -7.89
CA ILE A 117 14.93 2.68 -6.51
C ILE A 117 15.12 1.21 -6.15
N ILE A 118 15.74 0.97 -4.99
CA ILE A 118 16.02 -0.35 -4.45
C ILE A 118 15.23 -0.47 -3.15
N GLY A 119 14.49 -1.56 -2.97
CA GLY A 119 13.71 -1.81 -1.76
C GLY A 119 13.78 -3.24 -1.28
N ALA A 120 13.51 -3.43 0.00
CA ALA A 120 13.46 -4.75 0.62
C ALA A 120 12.48 -4.76 1.80
N LEU A 121 11.85 -5.92 2.03
CA LEU A 121 11.15 -6.21 3.28
C LEU A 121 12.11 -6.08 4.45
N GLN A 122 11.68 -5.41 5.51
CA GLN A 122 12.44 -5.23 6.74
C GLN A 122 11.93 -6.19 7.80
N ASN A 123 12.83 -7.01 8.34
CA ASN A 123 12.53 -7.86 9.48
C ASN A 123 12.39 -6.98 10.74
N TYR A 124 11.16 -6.60 11.06
CA TYR A 124 10.86 -5.80 12.23
C TYR A 124 10.85 -6.66 13.49
N THR A 125 12.01 -6.80 14.14
CA THR A 125 12.07 -7.18 15.54
C THR A 125 12.08 -5.92 16.40
N ALA A 126 11.38 -5.93 17.54
CA ALA A 126 11.41 -4.82 18.51
C ALA A 126 12.86 -4.33 18.68
N PRO A 127 13.11 -3.00 18.67
CA PRO A 127 14.46 -2.47 18.71
C PRO A 127 15.14 -3.05 19.94
N LYS A 128 16.10 -3.96 19.73
CA LYS A 128 17.08 -4.22 20.76
C LYS A 128 17.75 -2.86 20.97
N LEU A 129 17.75 -2.38 22.22
CA LEU A 129 18.58 -1.27 22.68
C LEU A 129 20.05 -1.65 22.44
N GLN A 130 20.46 -1.66 21.19
CA GLN A 130 21.83 -1.88 20.79
C GLN A 130 22.44 -0.49 20.68
N GLN A 131 22.88 -0.01 21.84
CA GLN A 131 24.04 0.88 21.93
C GLN A 131 25.29 0.15 21.42
N ASN A 132 25.23 -0.41 20.20
CA ASN A 132 26.36 -1.07 19.60
C ASN A 132 27.29 0.04 19.14
N LEU A 133 28.42 0.16 19.85
CA LEU A 133 29.62 0.78 19.32
C LEU A 133 29.85 0.18 17.93
N LEU A 134 29.55 0.94 16.88
CA LEU A 134 29.73 0.50 15.50
C LEU A 134 31.22 0.26 15.29
N THR A 135 31.64 -1.00 15.19
CA THR A 135 33.03 -1.36 14.93
C THR A 135 33.38 -1.11 13.46
N GLN A 136 34.68 -1.08 13.14
CA GLN A 136 35.13 -0.96 11.75
C GLN A 136 34.72 -2.18 10.91
N GLU A 137 34.63 -3.34 11.54
CA GLU A 137 34.13 -4.58 10.96
C GLU A 137 32.62 -4.46 10.64
N ASP A 138 31.83 -3.90 11.55
CA ASP A 138 30.40 -3.64 11.31
C ASP A 138 30.18 -2.65 10.17
N LEU A 139 31.03 -1.63 10.05
CA LEU A 139 31.00 -0.66 8.95
C LEU A 139 31.31 -1.34 7.61
N LYS A 140 32.35 -2.17 7.55
CA LYS A 140 32.70 -2.93 6.34
C LYS A 140 31.60 -3.90 5.91
N LEU A 141 31.01 -4.64 6.84
CA LEU A 141 29.90 -5.56 6.56
C LEU A 141 28.68 -4.82 6.00
N LYS A 142 28.38 -3.63 6.54
CA LYS A 142 27.33 -2.76 5.99
C LYS A 142 27.66 -2.28 4.57
N ILE A 143 28.90 -1.85 4.32
CA ILE A 143 29.33 -1.41 2.99
C ILE A 143 29.21 -2.55 1.97
N ASP A 144 29.71 -3.74 2.28
CA ASP A 144 29.63 -4.91 1.38
C ASP A 144 28.17 -5.29 1.09
N SER A 145 27.32 -5.31 2.13
CA SER A 145 25.88 -5.54 1.96
C SER A 145 25.23 -4.52 1.03
N LEU A 146 25.55 -3.23 1.20
CA LEU A 146 25.05 -2.15 0.34
C LEU A 146 25.58 -2.25 -1.11
N GLN A 147 26.83 -2.67 -1.30
CA GLN A 147 27.41 -2.91 -2.62
C GLN A 147 26.74 -4.09 -3.32
N GLN A 148 26.44 -5.18 -2.60
CA GLN A 148 25.69 -6.31 -3.12
C GLN A 148 24.24 -5.93 -3.47
N LEU A 149 23.60 -5.09 -2.66
CA LEU A 149 22.30 -4.46 -2.93
C LEU A 149 22.31 -3.69 -4.27
N VAL A 150 23.31 -2.83 -4.47
CA VAL A 150 23.47 -2.04 -5.70
C VAL A 150 23.77 -2.92 -6.91
N ALA A 151 24.53 -3.99 -6.74
CA ALA A 151 24.86 -4.94 -7.79
C ALA A 151 23.69 -5.88 -8.14
N GLY A 152 22.53 -5.77 -7.45
CA GLY A 152 21.40 -6.68 -7.63
C GLY A 152 21.70 -8.11 -7.17
N LYS A 153 22.75 -8.31 -6.37
CA LYS A 153 23.27 -9.62 -5.96
C LYS A 153 22.72 -10.11 -4.62
N ILE A 154 21.62 -9.52 -4.12
CA ILE A 154 21.07 -9.93 -2.83
C ILE A 154 20.48 -11.33 -2.96
N VAL A 155 21.17 -12.29 -2.34
CA VAL A 155 20.73 -13.67 -2.21
C VAL A 155 20.01 -13.80 -0.86
N SER A 156 18.77 -13.36 -0.76
CA SER A 156 17.90 -13.75 0.36
C SER A 156 16.59 -14.31 -0.17
N LYS A 157 15.97 -15.23 0.59
CA LYS A 157 14.61 -15.74 0.33
C LYS A 157 13.52 -14.65 0.51
N GLU A 158 13.91 -13.39 0.71
CA GLU A 158 13.05 -12.29 1.11
C GLU A 158 12.67 -11.42 -0.10
N LYS A 159 11.58 -10.67 0.02
CA LYS A 159 11.06 -9.82 -1.05
C LYS A 159 11.96 -8.59 -1.25
N ASN A 160 12.73 -8.60 -2.33
CA ASN A 160 13.56 -7.48 -2.79
C ASN A 160 12.98 -6.88 -4.07
N PHE A 161 13.14 -5.57 -4.24
CA PHE A 161 12.57 -4.80 -5.34
C PHE A 161 13.64 -3.94 -6.00
N PHE A 162 13.68 -3.99 -7.32
CA PHE A 162 14.55 -3.16 -8.15
C PHE A 162 13.69 -2.44 -9.18
N ILE A 163 13.45 -1.15 -8.96
CA ILE A 163 12.47 -0.35 -9.69
C ILE A 163 13.22 0.66 -10.55
N LEU A 164 13.37 0.34 -11.84
CA LEU A 164 14.01 1.24 -12.80
C LEU A 164 13.16 2.50 -13.04
N PRO A 165 13.74 3.55 -13.65
CA PRO A 165 12.97 4.69 -14.13
C PRO A 165 11.76 4.27 -14.96
N ASN A 166 10.63 4.93 -14.72
CA ASN A 166 9.34 4.69 -15.37
C ASN A 166 8.76 3.27 -15.18
N GLN A 167 9.19 2.57 -14.14
CA GLN A 167 8.61 1.28 -13.76
C GLN A 167 7.77 1.38 -12.51
N VAL A 168 6.77 0.51 -12.46
CA VAL A 168 5.93 0.28 -11.29
C VAL A 168 6.04 -1.18 -10.88
N VAL A 169 6.12 -1.42 -9.58
CA VAL A 169 6.19 -2.78 -9.03
C VAL A 169 5.16 -2.93 -7.93
N LYS A 170 4.45 -4.07 -7.94
CA LYS A 170 3.56 -4.48 -6.85
C LYS A 170 4.42 -4.94 -5.67
N ILE A 171 4.20 -4.36 -4.51
CA ILE A 171 4.96 -4.65 -3.29
C ILE A 171 4.26 -5.73 -2.48
N THR A 172 2.97 -5.55 -2.21
CA THR A 172 2.19 -6.47 -1.38
C THR A 172 0.69 -6.30 -1.62
N ASP A 173 -0.10 -7.29 -1.26
CA ASP A 173 -1.57 -7.21 -1.21
C ASP A 173 -2.06 -6.50 0.06
N ASN A 174 -1.20 -6.37 1.07
CA ASN A 174 -1.51 -5.72 2.34
C ASN A 174 -1.43 -4.18 2.22
N LEU A 175 -2.59 -3.52 2.19
CA LEU A 175 -2.66 -2.06 2.10
C LEU A 175 -2.21 -1.33 3.38
N GLU A 176 -2.12 -2.05 4.49
CA GLU A 176 -1.66 -1.54 5.80
C GLU A 176 -0.13 -1.73 5.98
N ALA A 177 0.56 -2.28 4.97
CA ALA A 177 2.01 -2.36 4.99
C ALA A 177 2.64 -0.96 5.02
N ILE A 178 3.69 -0.81 5.83
CA ILE A 178 4.38 0.46 6.00
C ILE A 178 5.44 0.60 4.92
N ILE A 179 5.32 1.64 4.11
CA ILE A 179 6.30 1.98 3.08
C ILE A 179 7.14 3.14 3.57
N VAL A 180 8.44 2.91 3.65
CA VAL A 180 9.42 3.93 4.01
C VAL A 180 10.20 4.29 2.75
N THR A 181 9.75 5.31 2.04
CA THR A 181 10.30 5.76 0.75
C THR A 181 11.67 6.43 0.91
N PRO A 182 12.48 6.55 -0.16
CA PRO A 182 13.81 7.14 -0.09
C PRO A 182 13.81 8.51 0.58
N TYR A 183 14.89 8.85 1.28
CA TYR A 183 15.05 10.12 1.99
C TYR A 183 14.09 10.38 3.18
N HIS A 184 13.14 9.49 3.45
CA HIS A 184 12.38 9.51 4.71
C HIS A 184 13.09 8.69 5.79
N GLN A 185 13.07 9.19 7.02
CA GLN A 185 13.49 8.42 8.18
C GLN A 185 12.39 7.44 8.60
N MET A 186 12.81 6.26 9.04
CA MET A 186 11.90 5.28 9.60
C MET A 186 11.40 5.78 10.96
N ARG A 187 10.09 5.98 11.09
CA ARG A 187 9.43 6.21 12.39
C ARG A 187 9.18 4.86 13.06
N SER A 188 9.03 4.84 14.39
CA SER A 188 8.68 3.62 15.11
C SER A 188 7.42 2.99 14.53
N ALA A 189 7.49 1.72 14.14
CA ALA A 189 6.34 0.96 13.68
C ALA A 189 5.74 0.18 14.86
N GLU A 190 4.47 0.42 15.17
CA GLU A 190 3.78 -0.29 16.24
C GLU A 190 3.37 -1.69 15.79
N LYS A 191 3.33 -2.64 16.73
CA LYS A 191 2.81 -3.98 16.45
C LYS A 191 1.29 -3.88 16.33
N VAL A 192 0.75 -4.40 15.24
CA VAL A 192 -0.70 -4.59 15.09
C VAL A 192 -0.99 -6.04 15.49
N ASP A 193 -1.89 -6.23 16.46
CA ASP A 193 -2.38 -7.54 16.90
C ASP A 193 -1.31 -8.57 17.30
N GLY A 194 -0.19 -8.10 17.85
CA GLY A 194 0.92 -8.96 18.30
C GLY A 194 1.81 -9.52 17.17
N GLN A 195 1.48 -9.27 15.90
CA GLN A 195 2.33 -9.58 14.76
C GLN A 195 3.29 -8.42 14.47
N ALA A 196 4.47 -8.74 13.95
CA ALA A 196 5.41 -7.72 13.50
C ALA A 196 4.81 -6.96 12.30
N PRO A 197 4.90 -5.61 12.26
CA PRO A 197 4.43 -4.85 11.12
C PRO A 197 5.17 -5.26 9.85
N GLU A 198 4.44 -5.32 8.73
CA GLU A 198 5.02 -5.53 7.41
C GLU A 198 5.60 -4.19 6.92
N VAL A 199 6.93 -4.07 6.97
CA VAL A 199 7.62 -2.82 6.64
C VAL A 199 8.50 -3.03 5.42
N TYR A 200 8.35 -2.18 4.41
CA TYR A 200 9.24 -2.14 3.24
C TYR A 200 10.03 -0.83 3.25
N ARG A 201 11.36 -0.94 3.16
CA ARG A 201 12.26 0.22 3.11
C ARG A 201 12.83 0.35 1.71
N PHE A 202 12.73 1.54 1.15
CA PHE A 202 13.25 1.89 -0.16
C PHE A 202 14.34 2.96 -0.04
N TYR A 203 15.34 2.85 -0.90
CA TYR A 203 16.45 3.78 -1.05
C TYR A 203 16.63 4.10 -2.53
N SER A 204 17.12 5.29 -2.84
CA SER A 204 17.63 5.54 -4.17
C SER A 204 19.05 4.97 -4.29
N ILE A 205 19.44 4.54 -5.49
CA ILE A 205 20.82 4.09 -5.74
C ILE A 205 21.84 5.20 -5.42
N ARG A 206 21.43 6.48 -5.54
CA ARG A 206 22.23 7.64 -5.16
C ARG A 206 22.40 7.73 -3.63
N GLU A 207 21.32 7.60 -2.86
CA GLU A 207 21.35 7.59 -1.39
C GLU A 207 22.25 6.47 -0.87
N ILE A 208 22.19 5.28 -1.48
CA ILE A 208 23.07 4.17 -1.12
C ILE A 208 24.53 4.52 -1.40
N ARG A 209 24.85 5.09 -2.58
CA ARG A 209 26.23 5.50 -2.91
C ARG A 209 26.76 6.60 -1.99
N GLU A 210 25.93 7.60 -1.67
CA GLU A 210 26.27 8.65 -0.72
C GLU A 210 26.51 8.09 0.69
N THR A 211 25.71 7.11 1.10
CA THR A 211 25.88 6.40 2.37
C THR A 211 27.16 5.59 2.38
N ILE A 212 27.46 4.84 1.32
CA ILE A 212 28.73 4.11 1.18
C ILE A 212 29.91 5.07 1.31
N GLY A 213 29.91 6.19 0.57
CA GLY A 213 30.99 7.18 0.64
C GLY A 213 31.21 7.75 2.05
N LYS A 214 30.12 8.09 2.76
CA LYS A 214 30.20 8.53 4.17
C LYS A 214 30.75 7.45 5.09
N LEU A 215 30.32 6.20 4.93
CA LEU A 215 30.81 5.08 5.74
C LEU A 215 32.29 4.81 5.45
N GLU A 216 32.71 4.86 4.19
CA GLU A 216 34.11 4.72 3.78
C GLU A 216 34.98 5.82 4.40
N GLU A 217 34.52 7.07 4.45
CA GLU A 217 35.22 8.16 5.14
C GLU A 217 35.42 7.88 6.64
N LEU A 218 34.43 7.32 7.32
CA LEU A 218 34.53 6.91 8.74
C LEU A 218 35.45 5.70 8.95
N THR A 219 35.77 4.96 7.89
CA THR A 219 36.75 3.86 7.94
C THR A 219 38.19 4.31 7.70
N LYS A 220 38.42 5.55 7.25
CA LYS A 220 39.77 6.10 7.10
C LYS A 220 40.32 6.45 8.50
N PRO A 221 41.58 6.13 8.80
CA PRO A 221 42.20 6.56 10.05
C PRO A 221 42.19 8.09 10.10
N THR A 222 41.73 8.67 11.21
CA THR A 222 41.84 10.10 11.47
C THR A 222 43.32 10.49 11.40
N THR A 223 43.73 11.19 10.35
CA THR A 223 45.00 11.91 10.37
C THR A 223 44.88 12.96 11.45
N ALA A 224 45.41 12.65 12.64
CA ALA A 224 45.63 13.61 13.69
C ALA A 224 46.38 14.80 13.07
N SER A 225 45.75 15.97 13.10
CA SER A 225 46.35 17.23 12.71
C SER A 225 47.71 17.35 13.36
N GLU A 226 48.74 17.46 12.53
CA GLU A 226 50.13 17.74 12.89
C GLU A 226 50.16 18.91 13.90
N PRO A 227 50.82 18.76 15.07
CA PRO A 227 50.88 19.85 16.03
C PRO A 227 51.66 21.01 15.40
N ALA A 228 51.04 22.19 15.39
CA ALA A 228 51.63 23.43 14.92
C ALA A 228 53.03 23.60 15.55
N LYS A 229 54.06 23.65 14.69
CA LYS A 229 55.41 24.01 15.11
C LYS A 229 55.37 25.42 15.70
N LYS A 230 55.82 25.52 16.95
CA LYS A 230 56.11 26.78 17.66
C LYS A 230 57.18 27.59 16.92
#